data_AF-G1Q5P8-F1
#
_entry.id   AF-G1Q5P8-F1
#
_cell.length_a   1.000
_cell.length_b   1.000
_cell.length_c   1.000
_cell.angle_alpha   90.00
_cell.angle_beta   90.00
_cell.angle_gamma   90.00
#
_symmetry.space_group_name_H-M   'P 1'
#
loop_
_entity.id
_entity.type
_entity.pdbx_description
1 polymer ?
#
loop_
_entity_poly.entity_id
_entity_poly.type
_entity_poly.pdbx_seq_one_letter_code
_entity_poly.pdbx_strand_id
1 'polypeptide(L)'
;YEIGGLFPVWGVVVIAGTAVAAVTFFATSNSEPPRLHWIFAFLGFLTSALWINVAATEVVNILRSLGVVFRLSNTVLGLTLLAWGNSIGDVFSDFTLARQGYPRMAFSACFGGIIFNVLVGVGLGCLLQISRGHAEVKV
;
A
#
# COMPACT_ATOMS: atom_id res chain seq x y z
N TYR A 1 2.14 5.07 -23.88
CA TYR A 1 2.70 3.88 -24.54
C TYR A 1 1.54 3.16 -25.20
N GLU A 2 1.34 3.46 -26.48
CA GLU A 2 0.44 2.71 -27.34
C GLU A 2 1.25 1.64 -28.06
N ILE A 3 0.79 0.40 -28.03
CA ILE A 3 1.28 -0.65 -28.91
C ILE A 3 0.03 -1.27 -29.54
N GLY A 4 -0.24 -0.95 -30.81
CA GLY A 4 -1.19 -1.72 -31.63
C GLY A 4 -2.55 -1.08 -31.95
N GLY A 5 -2.76 0.22 -31.77
CA GLY A 5 -3.74 1.00 -32.55
C GLY A 5 -5.24 0.64 -32.48
N LEU A 6 -5.72 -0.28 -31.63
CA LEU A 6 -7.17 -0.53 -31.53
C LEU A 6 -7.73 -0.80 -30.13
N PHE A 7 -6.89 -1.02 -29.09
CA PHE A 7 -7.41 -1.29 -27.74
C PHE A 7 -6.72 -0.43 -26.66
N PRO A 8 -7.46 0.46 -25.96
CA PRO A 8 -6.91 1.24 -24.87
C PRO A 8 -6.53 0.31 -23.70
N VAL A 9 -5.31 0.44 -23.20
CA VAL A 9 -4.76 -0.36 -22.08
C VAL A 9 -5.68 -0.29 -20.85
N TRP A 10 -6.31 0.87 -20.62
CA TRP A 10 -7.32 1.07 -19.58
C TRP A 10 -8.54 0.14 -19.76
N GLY A 11 -8.96 -0.09 -21.01
CA GLY A 11 -10.06 -1.00 -21.33
C GLY A 11 -9.71 -2.45 -21.01
N VAL A 12 -8.49 -2.90 -21.30
CA VAL A 12 -8.05 -4.27 -20.96
C VAL A 12 -7.98 -4.44 -19.44
N VAL A 13 -7.53 -3.43 -18.71
CA VAL A 13 -7.45 -3.47 -17.23
C VAL A 13 -8.85 -3.46 -16.59
N VAL A 14 -9.79 -2.68 -17.14
CA VAL A 14 -11.18 -2.68 -16.68
C VAL A 14 -11.89 -3.99 -17.02
N ILE A 15 -11.64 -4.57 -18.19
CA ILE A 15 -12.24 -5.86 -18.60
C ILE A 15 -11.65 -7.02 -17.81
N ALA A 16 -10.32 -7.06 -17.61
CA ALA A 16 -9.67 -8.07 -16.78
C ALA A 16 -10.06 -7.91 -15.30
N GLY A 17 -10.17 -6.67 -14.82
CA GLY A 17 -10.68 -6.37 -13.49
C GLY A 17 -12.13 -6.87 -13.33
N THR A 18 -13.05 -6.40 -14.17
CA THR A 18 -14.45 -6.83 -14.10
C THR A 18 -14.62 -8.34 -14.26
N ALA A 19 -13.79 -9.01 -15.06
CA ALA A 19 -13.77 -10.48 -15.16
C ALA A 19 -13.31 -11.15 -13.87
N VAL A 20 -12.24 -10.67 -13.21
CA VAL A 20 -11.77 -11.22 -11.93
C VAL A 20 -12.76 -10.94 -10.79
N ALA A 21 -13.38 -9.75 -10.79
CA ALA A 21 -14.44 -9.39 -9.85
C ALA A 21 -15.73 -10.20 -10.08
N ALA A 22 -16.08 -10.49 -11.34
CA ALA A 22 -17.20 -11.37 -11.67
C ALA A 22 -16.90 -12.83 -11.27
N VAL A 23 -15.67 -13.31 -11.47
CA VAL A 23 -15.26 -14.66 -11.03
C VAL A 23 -15.32 -14.77 -9.50
N THR A 24 -14.98 -13.73 -8.75
CA THR A 24 -15.16 -13.75 -7.29
C THR A 24 -16.59 -13.54 -6.82
N PHE A 25 -17.39 -12.77 -7.54
CA PHE A 25 -18.82 -12.66 -7.26
C PHE A 25 -19.55 -13.98 -7.54
N PHE A 26 -19.21 -14.69 -8.62
CA PHE A 26 -19.73 -16.02 -8.93
C PHE A 26 -19.16 -17.11 -8.01
N ALA A 27 -17.91 -17.00 -7.56
CA ALA A 27 -17.33 -17.91 -6.56
C ALA A 27 -17.85 -17.63 -5.13
N THR A 28 -18.42 -16.44 -4.88
CA THR A 28 -19.14 -16.10 -3.64
C THR A 28 -20.58 -16.61 -3.74
N SER A 29 -20.71 -17.94 -3.71
CA SER A 29 -22.00 -18.60 -3.50
C SER A 29 -22.48 -18.31 -2.06
N ASN A 30 -23.50 -17.46 -1.96
CA ASN A 30 -24.09 -16.94 -0.72
C ASN A 30 -25.14 -17.91 -0.14
N SER A 31 -24.98 -19.23 -0.24
CA SER A 31 -26.10 -20.14 0.12
C SER A 31 -25.81 -21.34 0.99
N GLU A 32 -24.58 -21.78 1.25
CA GLU A 32 -24.36 -22.87 2.24
C GLU A 32 -23.02 -22.69 2.96
N PRO A 33 -22.94 -22.80 4.30
CA PRO A 33 -21.69 -22.64 5.04
C PRO A 33 -20.78 -23.86 4.81
N PRO A 34 -19.69 -23.76 4.03
CA PRO A 34 -18.83 -24.90 3.79
C PRO A 34 -17.82 -24.99 4.93
N ARG A 35 -17.50 -26.21 5.35
CA ARG A 35 -16.53 -26.52 6.42
C ARG A 35 -15.08 -26.05 6.16
N LEU A 36 -14.83 -25.36 5.06
CA LEU A 36 -13.51 -24.94 4.53
C LEU A 36 -13.32 -23.41 4.58
N HIS A 37 -13.64 -22.77 5.70
CA HIS A 37 -13.55 -21.31 5.88
C HIS A 37 -12.17 -20.73 5.55
N TRP A 38 -11.09 -21.49 5.81
CA TRP A 38 -9.72 -21.04 5.54
C TRP A 38 -9.42 -20.90 4.05
N ILE A 39 -9.97 -21.76 3.20
CA ILE A 39 -9.75 -21.70 1.75
C ILE A 39 -10.48 -20.49 1.16
N PHE A 40 -11.72 -20.23 1.58
CA PHE A 40 -12.46 -19.05 1.14
C PHE A 40 -11.86 -17.74 1.67
N ALA A 41 -11.36 -17.72 2.91
CA ALA A 41 -10.63 -16.57 3.44
C ALA A 41 -9.33 -16.30 2.65
N PHE A 42 -8.60 -17.35 2.29
CA PHE A 42 -7.37 -17.24 1.49
C PHE A 42 -7.67 -16.76 0.06
N LEU A 43 -8.72 -17.28 -0.58
CA LEU A 43 -9.19 -16.81 -1.88
C LEU A 43 -9.64 -15.35 -1.83
N GLY A 44 -10.43 -14.96 -0.83
CA GLY A 44 -10.86 -13.57 -0.64
C GLY A 44 -9.67 -12.63 -0.46
N PHE A 45 -8.69 -13.03 0.36
CA PHE A 45 -7.45 -12.28 0.55
C PHE A 45 -6.68 -12.13 -0.77
N LEU A 46 -6.48 -13.23 -1.51
CA LEU A 46 -5.75 -13.21 -2.77
C LEU A 46 -6.44 -12.32 -3.81
N THR A 47 -7.77 -12.34 -3.85
CA THR A 47 -8.52 -11.50 -4.79
C THR A 47 -8.41 -10.02 -4.43
N SER A 48 -8.53 -9.67 -3.16
CA SER A 48 -8.30 -8.31 -2.69
C SER A 48 -6.88 -7.83 -2.99
N ALA A 49 -5.87 -8.69 -2.79
CA ALA A 49 -4.47 -8.38 -3.10
C ALA A 49 -4.26 -8.14 -4.61
N LEU A 50 -4.90 -8.95 -5.47
CA LEU A 50 -4.89 -8.73 -6.92
C LEU A 50 -5.56 -7.41 -7.30
N TRP A 51 -6.69 -7.06 -6.67
CA TRP A 51 -7.38 -5.80 -6.91
C TRP A 51 -6.54 -4.58 -6.53
N ILE A 52 -5.88 -4.65 -5.37
CA ILE A 52 -4.95 -3.61 -4.91
C ILE A 52 -3.79 -3.45 -5.89
N ASN A 53 -3.21 -4.56 -6.39
CA ASN A 53 -2.14 -4.50 -7.39
C ASN A 53 -2.59 -3.84 -8.70
N VAL A 54 -3.80 -4.15 -9.17
CA VAL A 54 -4.38 -3.51 -10.36
C VAL A 54 -4.57 -2.01 -10.13
N ALA A 55 -5.19 -1.63 -9.01
CA ALA A 55 -5.40 -0.23 -8.66
C ALA A 55 -4.07 0.55 -8.53
N ALA A 56 -3.07 -0.05 -7.88
CA ALA A 56 -1.74 0.53 -7.75
C ALA A 56 -1.07 0.75 -9.12
N THR A 57 -1.21 -0.22 -10.03
CA THR A 57 -0.68 -0.13 -11.39
C THR A 57 -1.32 1.02 -12.17
N GLU A 58 -2.64 1.18 -12.05
CA GLU A 58 -3.37 2.29 -12.69
C GLU A 58 -2.93 3.65 -12.15
N VAL A 59 -2.80 3.78 -10.83
CA VAL A 59 -2.29 5.00 -10.19
C VAL A 59 -0.89 5.35 -10.68
N VAL A 60 0.02 4.37 -10.77
CA VAL A 60 1.39 4.57 -11.28
C VAL A 60 1.38 4.99 -12.76
N ASN A 61 0.51 4.41 -13.57
CA ASN A 61 0.36 4.78 -14.98
C ASN A 61 -0.10 6.24 -15.14
N ILE A 62 -1.09 6.66 -14.36
CA ILE A 62 -1.55 8.06 -14.32
C ILE A 62 -0.39 8.96 -13.87
N LEU A 63 0.33 8.57 -12.82
CA LEU A 63 1.47 9.32 -12.31
C LEU A 63 2.58 9.50 -13.34
N ARG A 64 2.90 8.45 -14.09
CA ARG A 64 3.90 8.51 -15.17
C ARG A 64 3.44 9.47 -16.27
N SER A 65 2.16 9.47 -16.62
CA SER A 65 1.60 10.41 -17.59
C SER A 65 1.70 11.86 -17.10
N LEU A 66 1.41 12.11 -15.82
CA LEU A 66 1.57 13.41 -15.18
C LEU A 66 3.04 13.82 -15.07
N GLY A 67 3.95 12.88 -14.80
CA GLY A 67 5.38 13.15 -14.74
C GLY A 67 5.96 13.63 -16.06
N VAL A 68 5.46 13.11 -17.19
CA VAL A 68 5.81 13.60 -18.53
C VAL A 68 5.28 15.03 -18.75
N VAL A 69 4.06 15.33 -18.32
CA VAL A 69 3.45 16.68 -18.46
C VAL A 69 4.16 17.72 -17.58
N PHE A 70 4.49 17.37 -16.34
CA PHE A 70 5.14 18.26 -15.38
C PHE A 70 6.69 18.29 -15.49
N ARG A 71 7.30 17.55 -16.43
CA ARG A 71 8.76 17.37 -16.60
C ARG A 71 9.49 16.93 -15.32
N LEU A 72 8.81 16.22 -14.42
CA LEU A 72 9.34 15.74 -13.14
C LEU A 72 9.88 14.31 -13.27
N SER A 73 10.97 14.01 -12.56
CA SER A 73 11.55 12.66 -12.57
C SER A 73 10.58 11.66 -11.92
N ASN A 74 10.40 10.50 -12.57
CA ASN A 74 9.57 9.39 -12.06
C ASN A 74 9.96 8.98 -10.63
N THR A 75 11.23 9.14 -10.25
CA THR A 75 11.73 8.83 -8.89
C THR A 75 11.14 9.76 -7.84
N VAL A 76 11.03 11.06 -8.12
CA VAL A 76 10.49 12.04 -7.17
C VAL A 76 8.99 11.79 -6.95
N LEU A 77 8.26 11.46 -8.01
CA LEU A 77 6.84 11.09 -7.94
C LEU A 77 6.62 9.78 -7.18
N GLY A 78 7.49 8.78 -7.37
CA GLY A 78 7.46 7.54 -6.61
C GLY A 78 7.75 7.74 -5.12
N LEU A 79 8.80 8.51 -4.79
CA LEU A 79 9.15 8.82 -3.40
C LEU A 79 8.05 9.63 -2.69
N THR A 80 7.43 10.60 -3.37
CA THR A 80 6.32 11.37 -2.81
C THR A 80 5.07 10.53 -2.61
N LEU A 81 4.69 9.67 -3.55
CA LEU A 81 3.57 8.75 -3.32
C LEU A 81 3.84 7.76 -2.19
N LEU A 82 5.07 7.24 -2.06
CA LEU A 82 5.42 6.35 -0.95
C LEU A 82 5.30 7.08 0.39
N ALA A 83 5.84 8.30 0.49
CA ALA A 83 5.71 9.11 1.69
C ALA A 83 4.24 9.48 1.98
N TRP A 84 3.49 9.86 0.94
CA TRP A 84 2.08 10.25 1.06
C TRP A 84 1.19 9.06 1.47
N GLY A 85 1.41 7.89 0.88
CA GLY A 85 0.69 6.66 1.23
C GLY A 85 0.93 6.21 2.66
N ASN A 86 2.14 6.43 3.20
CA ASN A 86 2.42 6.14 4.61
C ASN A 86 1.66 7.08 5.55
N SER A 87 1.61 8.39 5.24
CA SER A 87 0.96 9.38 6.11
C SER A 87 -0.55 9.49 5.96
N ILE A 88 -1.16 9.03 4.85
CA ILE A 88 -2.61 9.18 4.66
C ILE A 88 -3.41 8.39 5.71
N GLY A 89 -2.94 7.20 6.07
CA GLY A 89 -3.57 6.36 7.11
C GLY A 89 -3.50 7.00 8.49
N ASP A 90 -2.38 7.65 8.80
CA ASP A 90 -2.21 8.41 10.04
C ASP A 90 -3.18 9.60 10.08
N VAL A 91 -3.29 10.36 8.98
CA VAL A 91 -4.22 11.50 8.87
C VAL A 91 -5.68 11.08 9.03
N PHE A 92 -6.10 9.97 8.42
CA PHE A 92 -7.46 9.47 8.58
C PHE A 92 -7.74 8.99 10.01
N SER A 93 -6.75 8.38 10.66
CA SER A 93 -6.85 7.93 12.05
C SER A 93 -6.94 9.11 13.01
N ASP A 94 -6.08 10.12 12.83
CA ASP A 94 -6.09 11.35 13.61
C ASP A 94 -7.38 12.15 13.38
N PHE A 95 -7.88 12.22 12.15
CA PHE A 95 -9.15 12.86 11.81
C PHE A 95 -10.33 12.17 12.49
N THR A 96 -10.37 10.84 12.47
CA THR A 96 -11.41 10.05 13.14
C THR A 96 -11.40 10.29 14.64
N LEU A 97 -10.21 10.33 15.24
CA LEU A 97 -10.03 10.53 16.68
C LEU A 97 -10.30 11.98 17.11
N ALA A 98 -9.99 12.96 16.27
CA ALA A 98 -10.40 14.36 16.45
C ALA A 98 -11.92 14.51 16.42
N ARG A 99 -12.61 13.80 15.51
CA ARG A 99 -14.08 13.80 15.42
C ARG A 99 -14.74 13.13 16.63
N GLN A 100 -14.07 12.20 17.29
CA GLN A 100 -14.53 11.56 18.54
C GLN A 100 -14.25 12.40 19.80
N GLY A 101 -13.67 13.60 19.66
CA GLY A 101 -13.41 14.50 20.79
C GLY A 101 -12.14 14.18 21.59
N TYR A 102 -11.26 13.32 21.06
CA TYR A 102 -9.97 12.97 21.68
C TYR A 102 -8.76 13.49 20.89
N PRO A 103 -8.67 14.78 20.53
CA PRO A 103 -7.57 15.31 19.73
C PRO A 103 -6.21 15.14 20.42
N ARG A 104 -6.17 15.15 21.77
CA ARG A 104 -4.92 14.96 22.54
C ARG A 104 -4.34 13.55 22.39
N MET A 105 -5.18 12.54 22.16
CA MET A 105 -4.74 11.16 21.93
C MET A 105 -4.21 10.99 20.50
N ALA A 106 -4.87 11.61 19.51
CA ALA A 106 -4.44 11.65 18.10
C ALA A 106 -3.02 12.22 17.95
N PHE A 107 -2.82 13.43 18.48
CA PHE A 107 -1.51 14.08 18.46
C PHE A 107 -0.42 13.24 19.16
N SER A 108 -0.75 12.56 20.26
CA SER A 108 0.22 11.69 20.94
C SER A 108 0.58 10.44 20.14
N ALA A 109 -0.37 9.88 19.37
CA ALA A 109 -0.13 8.70 18.54
C ALA A 109 0.75 9.04 17.33
N CYS A 110 0.48 10.15 16.63
CA CYS A 110 1.29 10.57 15.48
C CYS A 110 2.73 10.92 15.89
N PHE A 111 2.91 11.73 16.96
CA PHE A 111 4.26 12.05 17.46
C PHE A 111 4.96 10.82 18.07
N GLY A 112 4.21 9.97 18.78
CA GLY A 112 4.73 8.72 19.33
C GLY A 112 5.28 7.80 18.24
N GLY A 113 4.57 7.67 17.12
CA GLY A 113 5.00 6.89 15.96
C GLY A 113 6.31 7.39 15.36
N ILE A 114 6.45 8.70 15.13
CA ILE A 114 7.69 9.28 14.60
C ILE A 114 8.85 9.09 15.57
N ILE A 115 8.65 9.40 16.85
CA ILE A 115 9.69 9.28 17.87
C ILE A 115 10.12 7.82 18.03
N PHE A 116 9.18 6.88 18.06
CA PHE A 116 9.45 5.45 18.14
C PHE A 116 10.22 4.96 16.91
N ASN A 117 9.82 5.37 15.71
CA ASN A 117 10.50 4.98 14.47
C ASN A 117 11.96 5.48 14.46
N VAL A 118 12.22 6.69 14.95
CA VAL A 118 13.60 7.19 15.09
C VAL A 118 14.36 6.41 16.18
N LEU A 119 13.78 6.24 17.36
CA LEU A 119 14.44 5.58 18.49
C LEU A 119 14.78 4.11 18.18
N VAL A 120 13.83 3.39 17.60
CA VAL A 120 13.95 1.96 17.30
C VAL A 120 14.62 1.76 15.95
N GLY A 121 14.19 2.43 14.90
CA GLY A 121 14.76 2.27 13.56
C GLY A 121 16.22 2.73 13.49
N VAL A 122 16.51 3.96 13.93
CA VAL A 122 17.87 4.50 13.89
C VAL A 122 18.68 3.99 15.08
N GLY A 123 18.12 3.99 16.29
CA GLY A 123 18.84 3.57 17.50
C GLY A 123 19.24 2.10 17.49
N LEU A 124 18.35 1.16 17.15
CA LEU A 124 18.74 -0.25 16.99
C LEU A 124 19.62 -0.44 15.76
N GLY A 125 19.39 0.31 14.68
CA GLY A 125 20.26 0.27 13.49
C GLY A 125 21.72 0.57 13.83
N CYS A 126 21.96 1.62 14.61
CA CYS A 126 23.29 1.97 15.11
C CYS A 126 23.84 0.92 16.08
N LEU A 127 23.02 0.41 17.01
CA LEU A 127 23.44 -0.61 17.99
C LEU A 127 23.86 -1.92 17.30
N LEU A 128 23.11 -2.34 16.28
CA LEU A 128 23.42 -3.51 15.46
C LEU A 128 24.67 -3.30 14.60
N GLN A 129 24.91 -2.09 14.11
CA GLN A 129 26.12 -1.77 13.37
C GLN A 129 27.36 -1.77 14.29
N ILE A 130 27.24 -1.24 15.51
CA ILE A 130 28.30 -1.28 16.52
C ILE A 130 28.59 -2.72 16.96
N SER A 131 27.55 -3.53 17.19
CA SER A 131 27.74 -4.94 17.59
C SER A 131 28.38 -5.79 16.49
N ARG A 132 28.05 -5.52 15.22
CA ARG A 132 28.73 -6.12 14.06
C ARG A 132 30.18 -5.66 13.93
N GLY A 133 30.47 -4.37 14.17
CA GLY A 133 31.84 -3.85 14.20
C GLY A 133 32.69 -4.48 15.30
N HIS A 134 32.11 -4.75 16.48
CA HIS A 134 32.81 -5.47 17.56
C HIS A 134 33.03 -6.96 17.28
N ALA A 135 32.21 -7.58 16.44
CA ALA A 135 32.37 -8.97 16.03
C ALA A 135 33.52 -9.14 15.03
N GLU A 136 33.74 -8.17 14.12
CA GLU A 136 34.81 -8.24 13.12
C GLU A 136 36.21 -8.00 13.68
N VAL A 137 36.35 -7.28 14.80
CA VAL A 137 37.65 -7.01 15.45
C VAL A 137 38.13 -8.19 16.31
N LYS A 138 37.29 -9.23 16.46
CA LYS A 138 37.58 -10.42 17.30
C LYS A 138 37.78 -11.71 16.50
N VAL A 139 37.86 -11.64 15.16
CA VAL A 139 38.18 -12.78 14.28
C VAL A 139 39.58 -12.64 13.70
#